data_AF-A0AAQ3UDK9-F1
#
_entry.id   AF-A0AAQ3UDK9-F1
#
_cell.length_a   1.000
_cell.length_b   1.000
_cell.length_c   1.000
_cell.angle_alpha   90.00
_cell.angle_beta   90.00
_cell.angle_gamma   90.00
#
_symmetry.space_group_name_H-M   'P 1'
#
loop_
_entity.id
_entity.type
_entity.pdbx_description
1 polymer ?
#
loop_
_entity_poly.entity_id
_entity_poly.type
_entity_poly.pdbx_seq_one_letter_code
_entity_poly.pdbx_strand_id
1 'polypeptide(L)'
;MEKYTAGTFINFRLFNTEFSVYPRKFADLLGFHSDCSLSDPVEYDMRTFWVEICGEYGKGKHSTTKIHNPTLRLLARWVSLIVFPRGEVCCAPNEDLKCLYVVVKNKRYAPVLDIVHH
;
A
#
# COMPACT_ATOMS: atom_id res chain seq x y z
N MET A 1 -2.83 7.79 -16.37
CA MET A 1 -4.20 8.34 -16.35
C MET A 1 -4.65 8.40 -14.90
N GLU A 2 -4.63 9.60 -14.31
CA GLU A 2 -5.13 9.87 -12.96
C GLU A 2 -6.63 9.53 -12.89
N LYS A 3 -7.00 8.51 -12.11
CA LYS A 3 -8.40 8.13 -11.87
C LYS A 3 -8.98 8.70 -10.57
N TYR A 4 -8.41 9.77 -10.04
CA TYR A 4 -8.96 10.44 -8.86
C TYR A 4 -9.13 11.92 -9.15
N THR A 5 -10.32 12.22 -9.67
CA THR A 5 -10.77 13.54 -10.07
C THR A 5 -10.84 14.51 -8.91
N ALA A 6 -10.55 15.78 -9.19
CA ALA A 6 -10.85 16.92 -8.34
C ALA A 6 -12.27 16.81 -7.77
N GLY A 7 -12.40 16.46 -6.49
CA GLY A 7 -13.70 16.31 -5.81
C GLY A 7 -13.78 15.24 -4.72
N THR A 8 -12.86 14.27 -4.68
CA THR A 8 -12.83 13.30 -3.58
C THR A 8 -12.16 13.91 -2.35
N PHE A 9 -12.87 13.95 -1.22
CA PHE A 9 -12.35 14.36 0.08
C PHE A 9 -12.18 13.14 0.99
N ILE A 10 -11.11 13.16 1.78
CA ILE A 10 -10.93 12.24 2.91
C ILE A 10 -11.53 12.92 4.13
N ASN A 11 -12.54 12.28 4.71
CA ASN A 11 -13.19 12.74 5.93
C ASN A 11 -12.76 11.83 7.08
N PHE A 12 -12.28 12.42 8.17
CA PHE A 12 -11.87 11.66 9.36
C PHE A 12 -12.08 12.49 10.62
N ARG A 13 -12.07 11.82 11.78
CA ARG A 13 -12.22 12.46 13.08
C ARG A 13 -10.98 12.24 13.93
N LEU A 14 -10.44 13.31 14.51
CA LEU A 14 -9.30 13.26 15.42
C LEU A 14 -9.58 14.18 16.61
N PHE A 15 -9.33 13.72 17.85
CA PHE A 15 -9.62 14.45 19.08
C PHE A 15 -11.06 15.00 19.15
N ASN A 16 -12.03 14.21 18.68
CA ASN A 16 -13.44 14.57 18.61
C ASN A 16 -13.77 15.70 17.59
N THR A 17 -12.79 16.16 16.80
CA THR A 17 -12.95 17.17 15.74
C THR A 17 -13.01 16.51 14.37
N GLU A 18 -13.93 16.94 13.52
CA GLU A 18 -14.06 16.46 12.13
C GLU A 18 -13.16 17.25 11.18
N PHE A 19 -12.49 16.53 10.28
CA PHE A 19 -11.62 17.09 9.26
C PHE A 19 -12.04 16.59 7.89
N SER A 20 -11.95 17.47 6.90
CA SER A 20 -12.14 17.15 5.49
C SER A 20 -10.97 17.71 4.70
N VAL A 21 -10.24 16.84 4.00
CA VAL A 21 -9.01 17.21 3.29
C VAL A 21 -8.92 16.52 1.94
N TYR A 22 -8.29 17.18 0.97
CA TYR A 22 -7.96 16.55 -0.30
C TYR A 22 -6.88 15.47 -0.10
N PRO A 23 -6.92 14.35 -0.84
CA PRO A 23 -5.94 13.27 -0.76
C PRO A 23 -4.48 13.73 -0.85
N ARG A 24 -4.17 14.69 -1.74
CA ARG A 24 -2.83 15.27 -1.85
C ARG A 24 -2.40 15.96 -0.56
N LYS A 25 -3.25 16.83 0.00
CA LYS A 25 -2.97 17.53 1.25
C LYS A 25 -2.83 16.54 2.42
N PHE A 26 -3.63 15.49 2.44
CA PHE A 26 -3.49 14.44 3.45
C PHE A 26 -2.15 13.68 3.32
N ALA A 27 -1.72 13.37 2.09
CA ALA A 27 -0.41 12.78 1.84
C ALA A 27 0.73 13.67 2.38
N ASP A 28 0.65 14.98 2.12
CA ASP A 28 1.64 15.95 2.59
C ASP A 28 1.67 16.02 4.12
N LEU A 29 0.49 15.99 4.78
CA LEU A 29 0.37 15.96 6.25
C LEU A 29 0.94 14.68 6.87
N LEU A 30 0.88 13.55 6.16
CA LEU A 30 1.52 12.29 6.56
C LEU A 30 3.03 12.26 6.24
N GLY A 31 3.58 13.32 5.62
CA GLY A 31 5.00 13.44 5.31
C GLY A 31 5.43 12.76 4.01
N PHE A 32 4.49 12.40 3.12
CA PHE A 32 4.85 11.91 1.79
C PHE A 32 5.37 13.04 0.90
N HIS A 33 6.36 12.74 0.06
CA HIS A 33 6.91 13.69 -0.90
C HIS A 33 5.85 14.10 -1.95
N SER A 34 5.95 15.32 -2.47
CA SER A 34 5.04 15.87 -3.50
C SER A 34 4.97 15.00 -4.76
N ASP A 35 6.10 14.38 -5.10
CA ASP A 35 6.24 13.55 -6.31
C ASP A 35 5.71 12.13 -6.15
N CYS A 36 5.22 11.74 -4.96
CA CYS A 36 4.58 10.44 -4.78
C CYS A 36 3.24 10.39 -5.52
N SER A 37 3.04 9.34 -6.31
CA SER A 37 1.75 9.04 -6.94
C SER A 37 0.72 8.62 -5.88
N LEU A 38 -0.49 9.17 -5.98
CA LEU A 38 -1.65 8.74 -5.19
C LEU A 38 -2.46 7.63 -5.87
N SER A 39 -2.29 7.46 -7.19
CA SER A 39 -2.91 6.39 -7.94
C SER A 39 -2.09 5.10 -7.86
N ASP A 40 -2.78 3.98 -8.03
CA ASP A 40 -2.16 2.67 -8.14
C ASP A 40 -1.03 2.65 -9.19
N PRO A 41 0.04 1.85 -8.97
CA PRO A 41 1.10 1.73 -9.95
C PRO A 41 0.55 1.08 -11.23
N VAL A 42 0.71 1.77 -12.38
CA VAL A 42 0.07 1.39 -13.66
C VAL A 42 0.37 -0.06 -14.10
N GLU A 43 1.56 -0.55 -13.79
CA GLU A 43 2.06 -1.88 -14.18
C GLU A 43 1.89 -2.94 -13.07
N TYR A 44 1.18 -2.60 -11.99
CA TYR A 44 0.98 -3.52 -10.88
C TYR A 44 -0.07 -4.58 -11.25
N ASP A 45 0.39 -5.82 -11.34
CA ASP A 45 -0.47 -7.01 -11.33
C ASP A 45 -0.08 -7.88 -10.12
N MET A 46 -1.02 -8.02 -9.18
CA MET A 46 -0.80 -8.74 -7.92
C MET A 46 -0.29 -10.17 -8.15
N ARG A 47 -0.85 -10.88 -9.12
CA ARG A 47 -0.55 -12.30 -9.35
C ARG A 47 0.83 -12.48 -9.94
N THR A 48 1.17 -11.69 -10.95
CA THR A 48 2.48 -11.69 -11.59
C THR A 48 3.55 -11.29 -10.60
N PHE A 49 3.30 -10.25 -9.79
CA PHE A 49 4.24 -9.83 -8.76
C PHE A 49 4.42 -10.89 -7.66
N TRP A 50 3.34 -11.56 -7.23
CA TRP A 50 3.45 -12.64 -6.27
C TRP A 50 4.33 -13.79 -6.77
N VAL A 51 4.16 -14.18 -8.03
CA VAL A 51 5.01 -15.20 -8.68
C VAL A 51 6.46 -14.72 -8.77
N GLU A 52 6.70 -13.44 -9.07
CA GLU A 52 8.05 -12.84 -9.12
C GLU A 52 8.79 -13.01 -7.78
N ILE A 53 8.13 -12.78 -6.65
CA ILE A 53 8.78 -12.74 -5.33
C ILE A 53 8.74 -14.07 -4.56
N CYS A 54 7.85 -14.99 -4.93
CA CYS A 54 7.68 -16.30 -4.27
C CYS A 54 7.98 -17.50 -5.18
N GLY A 55 8.14 -17.33 -6.50
CA GLY A 55 8.39 -18.43 -7.44
C GLY A 55 7.26 -19.46 -7.59
N GLU A 56 6.10 -19.24 -6.97
CA GLU A 56 4.96 -20.16 -6.98
C GLU A 56 3.68 -19.46 -7.46
N TYR A 57 2.87 -20.18 -8.25
CA TYR A 57 1.47 -19.83 -8.44
C TYR A 57 0.72 -20.09 -7.12
N GLY A 58 0.65 -19.07 -6.27
CA GLY A 58 -0.12 -19.14 -5.03
C GLY A 58 -1.61 -19.38 -5.32
N LYS A 59 -2.14 -20.52 -4.88
CA LYS A 59 -3.57 -20.69 -4.58
C LYS A 59 -3.73 -20.54 -3.06
N GLY A 60 -4.56 -19.61 -2.62
CA GLY A 60 -4.81 -19.33 -1.18
C GLY A 60 -4.24 -17.99 -0.70
N LYS A 61 -4.20 -17.80 0.63
CA LYS A 61 -3.69 -16.57 1.26
C LYS A 61 -2.20 -16.38 0.93
N HIS A 62 -1.82 -15.17 0.52
CA HIS A 62 -0.43 -14.77 0.27
C HIS A 62 0.33 -14.69 1.59
N SER A 63 0.94 -15.79 2.05
CA SER A 63 1.71 -15.78 3.29
C SER A 63 3.09 -15.15 3.10
N THR A 64 3.46 -14.17 3.92
CA THR A 64 4.79 -13.52 3.91
C THR A 64 5.92 -14.53 4.04
N THR A 65 5.69 -15.68 4.66
CA THR A 65 6.68 -16.77 4.78
C THR A 65 7.13 -17.35 3.44
N LYS A 66 6.32 -17.23 2.39
CA LYS A 66 6.63 -17.71 1.04
C LYS A 66 7.56 -16.79 0.25
N ILE A 67 7.73 -15.53 0.68
CA ILE A 67 8.61 -14.58 0.00
C ILE A 67 10.05 -15.06 0.18
N HIS A 68 10.76 -15.36 -0.91
CA HIS A 68 12.10 -15.95 -0.86
C HIS A 68 13.16 -14.98 -0.33
N ASN A 69 13.08 -13.71 -0.72
CA ASN A 69 14.02 -12.69 -0.27
C ASN A 69 13.75 -12.29 1.19
N PRO A 70 14.71 -12.46 2.12
CA PRO A 70 14.50 -12.20 3.54
C PRO A 70 14.27 -10.70 3.85
N THR A 71 14.91 -9.80 3.13
CA THR A 71 14.72 -8.35 3.27
C THR A 71 13.32 -7.95 2.83
N LEU A 72 12.86 -8.46 1.70
CA LEU A 72 11.50 -8.21 1.21
C LEU A 72 10.44 -8.81 2.13
N ARG A 73 10.71 -9.99 2.70
CA ARG A 73 9.85 -10.62 3.70
C ARG A 73 9.72 -9.76 4.97
N LEU A 74 10.83 -9.20 5.45
CA LEU A 74 10.83 -8.29 6.59
C LEU A 74 10.01 -7.03 6.28
N LEU A 75 10.20 -6.43 5.10
CA LEU A 75 9.44 -5.27 4.65
C LEU A 75 7.94 -5.57 4.55
N ALA A 76 7.57 -6.76 4.06
CA ALA A 76 6.17 -7.17 3.99
C ALA A 76 5.51 -7.13 5.36
N ARG A 77 6.16 -7.74 6.37
CA ARG A 77 5.67 -7.73 7.76
C ARG A 77 5.62 -6.32 8.34
N TRP A 78 6.61 -5.48 8.04
CA TRP A 78 6.64 -4.10 8.50
C TRP A 78 5.46 -3.29 7.93
N VAL A 79 5.17 -3.44 6.63
CA VAL A 79 4.02 -2.80 5.98
C VAL A 79 2.71 -3.25 6.62
N SER A 80 2.51 -4.55 6.84
CA SER A 80 1.30 -5.10 7.49
C SER A 80 1.16 -4.70 8.97
N LEU A 81 2.24 -4.29 9.64
CA LEU A 81 2.21 -3.85 11.05
C LEU A 81 1.99 -2.35 11.18
N ILE A 82 2.63 -1.57 10.32
CA ILE A 82 2.74 -0.11 10.49
C ILE A 82 1.81 0.64 9.55
N VAL A 83 1.74 0.23 8.27
CA VAL A 83 0.97 0.94 7.25
C VAL A 83 -0.48 0.44 7.24
N PHE A 84 -0.66 -0.87 7.27
CA PHE A 84 -1.97 -1.52 7.25
C PHE A 84 -2.12 -2.45 8.45
N PRO A 85 -2.19 -1.91 9.69
CA PRO A 85 -2.24 -2.72 10.90
C PRO A 85 -3.40 -3.72 10.84
N ARG A 86 -3.07 -5.02 10.96
CA ARG A 86 -4.00 -6.15 10.92
C ARG A 86 -3.66 -7.15 12.03
N GLY A 87 -4.65 -7.93 12.47
CA GLY A 87 -4.43 -9.02 13.43
C GLY A 87 -3.58 -10.16 12.88
N GLU A 88 -3.62 -10.41 11.56
CA GLU A 88 -2.85 -11.46 10.88
C GLU A 88 -1.64 -10.90 10.13
N VAL A 89 -0.50 -10.73 10.81
CA VAL A 89 0.77 -10.19 10.24
C VAL A 89 1.40 -11.14 9.20
N CYS A 90 0.97 -12.39 9.16
CA CYS A 90 1.50 -13.39 8.24
C CYS A 90 0.95 -13.25 6.82
N CYS A 91 -0.15 -12.51 6.62
CA CYS A 91 -0.80 -12.37 5.32
C CYS A 91 -0.34 -11.08 4.63
N ALA A 92 -0.06 -11.15 3.32
CA ALA A 92 0.23 -10.02 2.45
C ALA A 92 -0.95 -9.79 1.49
N PRO A 93 -2.02 -9.13 1.94
CA PRO A 93 -3.12 -8.69 1.08
C PRO A 93 -2.65 -7.71 -0.01
N ASN A 94 -3.56 -7.35 -0.90
CA ASN A 94 -3.23 -6.62 -2.11
C ASN A 94 -2.59 -5.26 -1.85
N GLU A 95 -3.03 -4.53 -0.82
CA GLU A 95 -2.50 -3.20 -0.48
C GLU A 95 -1.03 -3.30 -0.02
N ASP A 96 -0.72 -4.34 0.77
CA ASP A 96 0.64 -4.63 1.22
C ASP A 96 1.54 -4.98 0.02
N LEU A 97 1.02 -5.80 -0.91
CA LEU A 97 1.72 -6.20 -2.12
C LEU A 97 1.97 -5.03 -3.08
N LYS A 98 1.04 -4.06 -3.19
CA LYS A 98 1.26 -2.80 -3.93
C LYS A 98 2.45 -2.03 -3.36
N CYS A 99 2.50 -1.87 -2.04
CA CYS A 99 3.61 -1.17 -1.39
C CYS A 99 4.95 -1.88 -1.63
N LEU A 100 4.97 -3.21 -1.53
CA LEU A 100 6.16 -4.01 -1.83
C LEU A 100 6.58 -3.89 -3.29
N TYR A 101 5.64 -3.92 -4.22
CA TYR A 101 5.91 -3.75 -5.65
C TYR A 101 6.59 -2.41 -5.93
N VAL A 102 6.10 -1.33 -5.35
CA VAL A 102 6.69 0.00 -5.51
C VAL A 102 8.13 0.03 -5.01
N VAL A 103 8.41 -0.58 -3.86
CA VAL A 103 9.78 -0.67 -3.32
C VAL A 103 10.67 -1.47 -4.26
N VAL A 104 10.22 -2.63 -4.74
CA VAL A 104 10.99 -3.48 -5.67
C VAL A 104 11.26 -2.79 -7.00
N LYS A 105 10.28 -2.04 -7.53
CA LYS A 105 10.43 -1.30 -8.79
C LYS A 105 10.99 0.12 -8.61
N ASN A 106 11.38 0.51 -7.39
CA ASN A 106 11.92 1.82 -7.06
C ASN A 106 11.05 2.99 -7.56
N LYS A 107 9.72 2.88 -7.39
CA LYS A 107 8.74 3.91 -7.76
C LYS A 107 8.40 4.77 -6.54
N ARG A 108 7.80 5.95 -6.76
CA ARG A 108 7.29 6.81 -5.68
C ARG A 108 5.77 6.68 -5.58
N TYR A 109 5.29 6.20 -4.44
CA TYR A 109 3.88 5.94 -4.20
C TYR A 109 3.53 6.34 -2.77
N ALA A 110 2.36 6.94 -2.60
CA ALA A 110 1.78 7.23 -1.31
C ALA A 110 0.49 6.42 -1.18
N PRO A 111 0.42 5.40 -0.29
CA PRO A 111 -0.73 4.51 -0.12
C PRO A 111 -1.91 5.18 0.59
N VAL A 112 -2.13 6.48 0.38
CA VAL A 112 -3.14 7.26 1.10
C VAL A 112 -4.55 6.72 0.88
N LEU A 113 -4.89 6.40 -0.37
CA LEU A 113 -6.22 5.91 -0.70
C LEU A 113 -6.42 4.48 -0.16
N ASP A 114 -5.40 3.63 -0.28
CA ASP A 114 -5.44 2.29 0.31
C ASP A 114 -5.58 2.35 1.84
N ILE A 115 -4.91 3.28 2.53
CA ILE A 115 -5.03 3.48 4.00
C ILE A 115 -6.45 3.91 4.39
N VAL A 116 -7.08 4.78 3.61
CA VAL A 116 -8.44 5.27 3.90
C VAL A 116 -9.50 4.19 3.69
N HIS A 117 -9.25 3.25 2.78
CA HIS A 117 -10.15 2.13 2.50
C HIS A 117 -9.92 0.90 3.38
N HIS A 118 -8.80 0.84 4.11
CA HIS A 118 -8.40 -0.25 5.00
C HIS A 118 -9.15 -0.23 6.34
#